data_AF-A0A966Q2Y0-F1
#
_entry.id   AF-A0A966Q2Y0-F1
#
_cell.length_a   1.000
_cell.length_b   1.000
_cell.length_c   1.000
_cell.angle_alpha   90.00
_cell.angle_beta   90.00
_cell.angle_gamma   90.00
#
_symmetry.space_group_name_H-M   'P 1'
#
loop_
_entity.id
_entity.type
_entity.pdbx_description
1 polymer ?
#
loop_
_entity_poly.entity_id
_entity_poly.type
_entity_poly.pdbx_seq_one_letter_code
_entity_poly.pdbx_strand_id
1 'polypeptide(L)'
;IPLGEARRNRSAARVMEGRLLDWPLAELPSAPWLVTSGCSRQIAHCWQAIRQGLIRPNWLVIWNPTERPIWWRRARREGYRLRWVHHNREYYQSL
;
A
#
# COMPACT_ATOMS: atom_id res chain seq x y z
N ILE A 1 -2.46 -9.82 -8.82
CA ILE A 1 -3.35 -9.67 -9.99
C ILE A 1 -2.45 -9.77 -11.21
N PRO A 2 -2.67 -10.73 -12.12
CA PRO A 2 -1.96 -10.79 -13.40
C PRO A 2 -2.13 -9.49 -14.18
N LEU A 3 -1.05 -8.96 -14.76
CA LEU A 3 -1.07 -7.67 -15.47
C LEU A 3 -2.09 -7.63 -16.61
N GLY A 4 -2.24 -8.73 -17.36
CA GLY A 4 -3.23 -8.84 -18.43
C GLY A 4 -4.68 -8.81 -17.95
N GLU A 5 -4.95 -9.11 -16.68
CA GLU A 5 -6.28 -8.99 -16.07
C GLU A 5 -6.54 -7.55 -15.58
N ALA A 6 -5.52 -6.92 -14.97
CA ALA A 6 -5.59 -5.52 -14.56
C ALA A 6 -5.87 -4.57 -15.74
N ARG A 7 -5.21 -4.79 -16.89
CA ARG A 7 -5.40 -3.99 -18.11
C ARG A 7 -6.78 -4.21 -18.74
N ARG A 8 -7.29 -5.44 -18.75
CA ARG A 8 -8.61 -5.77 -19.31
C ARG A 8 -9.76 -5.18 -18.49
N ASN A 9 -9.68 -5.28 -17.17
CA ASN A 9 -10.75 -4.82 -16.27
C ASN A 9 -10.69 -3.32 -15.98
N ARG A 10 -9.59 -2.64 -16.31
CA ARG A 10 -9.39 -1.20 -16.10
C ARG A 10 -8.65 -0.58 -17.28
N SER A 11 -9.27 -0.57 -18.46
CA SER A 11 -8.68 -0.05 -19.70
C SER A 11 -8.25 1.42 -19.63
N ALA A 12 -8.91 2.22 -18.80
CA ALA A 12 -8.56 3.63 -18.57
C ALA A 12 -7.47 3.84 -17.50
N ALA A 13 -7.08 2.79 -16.76
CA ALA A 13 -6.07 2.93 -15.71
C ALA A 13 -4.66 2.82 -16.28
N ARG A 14 -3.81 3.78 -15.93
CA ARG A 14 -2.37 3.68 -16.18
C ARG A 14 -1.79 2.54 -15.34
N VAL A 15 -1.27 1.51 -16.00
CA VAL A 15 -0.57 0.40 -15.34
C VAL A 15 0.92 0.66 -15.45
N MET A 16 1.57 0.82 -14.30
CA MET A 16 3.01 0.92 -14.20
C MET A 16 3.56 -0.38 -13.64
N GLU A 17 4.56 -0.94 -14.31
CA GLU A 17 5.16 -2.23 -13.96
C GLU A 17 6.44 -2.03 -13.14
N GLY A 18 6.87 -3.07 -12.44
CA GLY A 18 8.05 -3.03 -11.58
C GLY A 18 7.74 -2.71 -10.12
N ARG A 19 8.79 -2.45 -9.33
CA ARG A 19 8.66 -2.09 -7.92
C ARG A 19 8.45 -0.59 -7.81
N LEU A 20 7.64 -0.17 -6.84
CA LEU A 20 7.36 1.24 -6.58
C LEU A 20 8.65 2.08 -6.48
N LEU A 21 9.67 1.59 -5.76
CA LEU A 21 10.93 2.31 -5.55
C LEU A 21 11.83 2.35 -6.79
N ASP A 22 11.52 1.60 -7.83
CA ASP A 22 12.25 1.63 -9.10
C ASP A 22 11.64 2.66 -10.07
N TRP A 23 10.48 3.25 -9.73
CA TRP A 23 9.84 4.25 -10.58
C TRP A 23 10.55 5.60 -10.48
N PRO A 24 10.59 6.38 -11.58
CA PRO A 24 11.08 7.76 -11.52
C PRO A 24 10.30 8.56 -10.47
N LEU A 25 11.01 9.39 -9.69
CA LEU A 25 10.39 10.19 -8.63
C LEU A 25 9.25 11.07 -9.15
N ALA A 26 9.39 11.62 -10.36
CA ALA A 26 8.37 12.42 -11.03
C ALA A 26 7.08 11.64 -11.38
N GLU A 27 7.14 10.31 -11.37
CA GLU A 27 6.00 9.43 -11.65
C GLU A 27 5.40 8.82 -10.39
N LEU A 28 6.03 9.01 -9.22
CA LEU A 28 5.48 8.55 -7.96
C LEU A 28 4.26 9.40 -7.57
N PRO A 29 3.11 8.78 -7.27
CA PRO A 29 1.99 9.52 -6.71
C PRO A 29 2.36 9.92 -5.29
N SER A 30 2.58 11.20 -5.03
CA SER A 30 2.96 11.71 -3.71
C SER A 30 1.90 11.42 -2.63
N ALA A 31 0.62 11.50 -2.99
CA ALA A 31 -0.51 11.24 -2.09
C ALA A 31 -1.54 10.31 -2.75
N PRO A 32 -1.23 9.02 -2.94
CA PRO A 32 -2.18 8.09 -3.53
C PRO A 32 -3.37 7.91 -2.58
N TRP A 33 -4.57 7.79 -3.11
CA TRP A 33 -5.74 7.61 -2.24
C TRP A 33 -5.66 6.32 -1.41
N LEU A 34 -5.19 5.23 -2.03
CA LEU A 34 -5.15 3.90 -1.43
C LEU A 34 -3.91 3.14 -1.88
N VAL A 35 -3.23 2.50 -0.92
CA VAL A 35 -2.24 1.46 -1.18
C VAL A 35 -2.72 0.16 -0.55
N THR A 36 -2.70 -0.92 -1.33
CA THR A 36 -3.05 -2.26 -0.86
C THR A 36 -2.01 -3.27 -1.32
N SER A 37 -1.76 -4.30 -0.52
CA SER A 37 -0.90 -5.41 -0.89
C SER A 37 -1.66 -6.74 -0.91
N GLY A 38 -1.25 -7.63 -1.81
CA GLY A 38 -1.70 -9.03 -1.81
C GLY A 38 -0.90 -9.90 -0.82
N CYS A 39 0.29 -9.46 -0.40
CA CYS A 39 1.09 -10.16 0.59
C CYS A 39 1.95 -9.21 1.46
N SER A 40 2.51 -9.75 2.54
CA SER A 40 3.36 -9.02 3.49
C SER A 40 4.68 -8.52 2.89
N ARG A 41 5.22 -9.21 1.87
CA ARG A 41 6.46 -8.80 1.18
C ARG A 41 6.25 -7.55 0.31
N GLN A 42 5.12 -7.47 -0.39
CA GLN A 42 4.79 -6.33 -1.26
C GLN A 42 4.64 -5.03 -0.47
N ILE A 43 4.01 -5.09 0.71
CA ILE A 43 3.83 -3.91 1.54
C ILE A 43 5.16 -3.42 2.13
N ALA A 44 6.18 -4.26 2.29
CA ALA A 44 7.47 -3.83 2.85
C ALA A 44 8.15 -2.74 1.99
N HIS A 45 8.10 -2.86 0.67
CA HIS A 45 8.62 -1.82 -0.24
C HIS A 45 7.77 -0.55 -0.22
N CYS A 46 6.44 -0.69 -0.16
CA CYS A 46 5.55 0.45 0.01
C CYS A 46 5.82 1.15 1.36
N TRP A 47 6.10 0.38 2.41
CA TRP A 47 6.45 0.86 3.73
C TRP A 47 7.72 1.69 3.72
N GLN A 48 8.74 1.22 3.00
CA GLN A 48 9.98 1.96 2.81
C GLN A 48 9.73 3.31 2.11
N ALA A 49 8.90 3.33 1.06
CA ALA A 49 8.54 4.57 0.37
C ALA A 49 7.80 5.56 1.30
N ILE A 50 6.89 5.06 2.16
CA ILE A 50 6.20 5.88 3.17
C ILE A 50 7.18 6.48 4.18
N ARG A 51 8.11 5.64 4.70
CA ARG A 51 9.13 6.09 5.66
C ARG A 51 10.11 7.11 5.09
N GLN A 52 10.36 7.04 3.79
CA GLN A 52 11.19 8.01 3.07
C GLN A 52 10.41 9.28 2.69
N GLY A 53 9.12 9.35 3.00
CA GLY A 53 8.26 10.50 2.63
C GLY A 53 7.97 10.59 1.14
N LEU A 54 8.28 9.55 0.35
CA LEU A 54 8.05 9.54 -1.10
C LEU A 54 6.57 9.43 -1.44
N ILE A 55 5.81 8.72 -0.61
CA ILE A 55 4.37 8.59 -0.73
C ILE A 55 3.70 8.75 0.63
N ARG A 56 2.49 9.30 0.66
CA ARG A 56 1.64 9.35 1.85
C ARG A 56 0.21 8.96 1.50
N PRO A 57 -0.12 7.67 1.50
CA PRO A 57 -1.46 7.21 1.18
C PRO A 57 -2.51 7.71 2.19
N ASN A 58 -3.73 8.02 1.76
CA ASN A 58 -4.83 8.27 2.72
C ASN A 58 -5.28 6.96 3.38
N TRP A 59 -5.32 5.88 2.60
CA TRP A 59 -5.64 4.53 3.07
C TRP A 59 -4.51 3.54 2.83
N LEU A 60 -4.28 2.69 3.82
CA LEU A 60 -3.39 1.53 3.75
C LEU A 60 -4.17 0.27 4.09
N VAL A 61 -4.15 -0.71 3.18
CA VAL A 61 -4.79 -2.01 3.37
C VAL A 61 -3.75 -3.11 3.30
N ILE A 62 -3.45 -3.70 4.46
CA ILE A 62 -2.33 -4.62 4.62
C ILE A 62 -2.87 -6.02 4.90
N TRP A 63 -2.41 -6.99 4.12
CA TRP A 63 -2.67 -8.40 4.41
C TRP A 63 -1.84 -8.87 5.60
N ASN A 64 -2.52 -9.32 6.65
CA ASN A 64 -1.95 -9.86 7.88
C ASN A 64 -2.66 -11.19 8.25
N PRO A 65 -2.20 -12.34 7.74
CA PRO A 65 -2.79 -13.65 8.06
C PRO A 65 -2.40 -14.16 9.45
N THR A 66 -1.41 -13.53 10.09
CA THR A 66 -0.87 -13.99 11.39
C THR A 66 -1.53 -13.32 12.59
N GLU A 67 -2.36 -12.30 12.34
CA GLU A 67 -3.00 -11.45 13.37
C GLU A 67 -2.02 -10.78 14.35
N ARG A 68 -0.72 -10.83 14.07
CA ARG A 68 0.30 -10.18 14.90
C ARG A 68 0.25 -8.67 14.70
N PRO A 69 0.38 -7.85 15.75
CA PRO A 69 0.23 -6.39 15.66
C PRO A 69 1.45 -5.67 15.06
N ILE A 70 2.23 -6.33 14.21
CA ILE A 70 3.47 -5.80 13.61
C ILE A 70 3.14 -4.57 12.75
N TRP A 71 2.12 -4.69 11.91
CA TRP A 71 1.68 -3.61 11.02
C TRP A 71 1.02 -2.49 11.79
N TRP A 72 0.24 -2.78 12.83
CA TRP A 72 -0.34 -1.75 13.68
C TRP A 72 0.73 -0.87 14.34
N ARG A 73 1.77 -1.49 14.91
CA ARG A 73 2.89 -0.77 15.52
C ARG A 73 3.63 0.10 14.51
N ARG A 74 3.85 -0.41 13.29
CA ARG A 74 4.50 0.33 12.22
C ARG A 74 3.62 1.50 11.76
N ALA A 75 2.36 1.24 11.46
CA ALA A 75 1.41 2.23 10.96
C ALA A 75 1.16 3.37 11.94
N ARG A 76 1.02 3.07 13.22
CA ARG A 76 0.87 4.09 14.26
C ARG A 76 2.05 5.06 14.31
N ARG A 77 3.28 4.58 14.10
CA ARG A 77 4.49 5.44 14.11
C ARG A 77 4.54 6.41 12.93
N GLU A 78 3.97 6.02 11.80
CA GLU A 78 3.92 6.84 10.58
C GLU A 78 2.63 7.68 10.50
N GLY A 79 1.89 7.83 11.60
CA GLY A 79 0.70 8.68 11.65
C GLY A 79 -0.57 8.05 11.08
N TYR A 80 -0.70 6.72 11.11
CA TYR A 80 -1.91 6.02 10.70
C TYR A 80 -2.68 5.42 11.88
N ARG A 81 -4.01 5.42 11.76
CA ARG A 81 -4.92 4.79 12.72
C ARG A 81 -5.58 3.56 12.11
N LEU A 82 -5.54 2.44 12.82
CA LEU A 82 -6.32 1.26 12.48
C LEU A 82 -7.82 1.58 12.62
N ARG A 83 -8.58 1.35 11.57
CA ARG A 83 -10.03 1.60 11.52
C ARG A 83 -10.84 0.31 11.66
N TRP A 84 -10.46 -0.76 10.95
CA TRP A 84 -11.08 -2.07 11.09
C TRP A 84 -10.16 -3.20 10.58
N VAL A 85 -10.56 -4.44 10.88
CA VAL A 85 -9.92 -5.67 10.40
C VAL A 85 -10.99 -6.53 9.74
N HIS A 86 -10.71 -7.06 8.55
CA HIS A 86 -11.66 -7.91 7.81
C HIS A 86 -10.92 -8.90 6.91
N HIS A 87 -11.24 -10.20 6.99
CA HIS A 87 -10.63 -11.28 6.19
C HIS A 87 -9.10 -11.20 6.09
N ASN A 88 -8.41 -11.23 7.24
CA ASN A 88 -6.94 -11.13 7.32
C ASN A 88 -6.36 -9.85 6.71
N ARG A 89 -7.15 -8.77 6.63
CA ARG A 89 -6.69 -7.46 6.18
C ARG A 89 -6.94 -6.41 7.24
N GLU A 90 -5.93 -5.59 7.48
CA GLU A 90 -6.00 -4.45 8.37
C GLU A 90 -6.13 -3.18 7.56
N TYR A 91 -7.08 -2.33 7.93
CA TYR A 91 -7.44 -1.11 7.22
C TYR A 91 -7.03 0.09 8.08
N TYR A 92 -6.06 0.85 7.57
CA TYR A 92 -5.50 2.01 8.24
C TYR A 92 -5.82 3.28 7.46
N GLN A 93 -6.11 4.35 8.19
CA GLN A 93 -6.33 5.68 7.63
C GLN A 93 -5.28 6.65 8.17
N SER A 94 -4.76 7.54 7.32
CA SER A 94 -3.87 8.60 7.77
C SER A 94 -4.60 9.55 8.73
N LEU A 95 -3.89 9.99 9.77
CA LEU A 95 -4.30 11.07 10.66
C LEU A 95 -4.12 12.43 10.01
#